data_AF-A0A7H4N629-F1
#
_entry.id   AF-A0A7H4N629-F1
#
_cell.length_a   1.000
_cell.length_b   1.000
_cell.length_c   1.000
_cell.angle_alpha   90.00
_cell.angle_beta   90.00
_cell.angle_gamma   90.00
#
_symmetry.space_group_name_H-M   'P 1'
#
loop_
_entity.id
_entity.type
_entity.pdbx_description
1 polymer ?
#
loop_
_entity_poly.entity_id
_entity_poly.type
_entity_poly.pdbx_seq_one_letter_code
_entity_poly.pdbx_strand_id
1 'polypeptide(L)'
;MRLLNRLHQYQRLWQPSAGEPQQVTVGELAERCFCSERHIRTLLRQAQESGWLSWQASSGRGKRGLLQFYKAPETLRNEMMEQALNKGQQQNALELAQLAPVELKALLSPFLGGQWQNNTPTLRIPYYRPLEPLRPGFMPGRAEQHLAGEIFSGLTRFDAQSTCPIGDLAHHWEVSPDGLRWHFYIRSTLFWHNGDPIKTSQLQQRLLMLLQLPALRTLFASISEISVTHSQCLTITLHRADYWLPFRLASYCSVLAHPDDPAIGSGPFRLKRFTADLVRLEKPSALSSHSPAAAGRGILDHAAVVRAGSGHQLSSSGTDNHWRS
;
A
#
# COMPACT_ATOMS: atom_id res chain seq x y z
N MET A 1 -7.03 4.30 -19.60
CA MET A 1 -7.29 5.19 -20.77
C MET A 1 -8.27 4.68 -21.86
N ARG A 2 -7.98 3.65 -22.68
CA ARG A 2 -8.85 3.30 -23.85
C ARG A 2 -10.29 2.87 -23.50
N LEU A 3 -10.46 2.16 -22.38
CA LEU A 3 -11.77 1.66 -21.91
C LEU A 3 -12.66 2.80 -21.41
N LEU A 4 -12.10 3.73 -20.64
CA LEU A 4 -12.84 4.86 -20.09
C LEU A 4 -13.34 5.82 -21.17
N ASN A 5 -12.51 6.09 -22.19
CA ASN A 5 -12.92 6.89 -23.34
C ASN A 5 -14.08 6.24 -24.11
N ARG A 6 -14.10 4.91 -24.25
CA ARG A 6 -15.23 4.18 -24.85
C ARG A 6 -16.51 4.33 -24.02
N LEU A 7 -16.41 4.21 -22.69
CA LEU A 7 -17.56 4.38 -21.81
C LEU A 7 -18.12 5.82 -21.87
N HIS A 8 -17.26 6.83 -21.88
CA HIS A 8 -17.68 8.22 -22.06
C HIS A 8 -18.36 8.47 -23.42
N GLN A 9 -17.81 7.91 -24.49
CA GLN A 9 -18.42 8.00 -25.82
C GLN A 9 -19.80 7.33 -25.86
N TYR A 10 -19.94 6.15 -25.24
CA TYR A 10 -21.22 5.46 -25.10
C TYR A 10 -22.23 6.26 -24.27
N GLN A 11 -21.81 6.82 -23.14
CA GLN A 11 -22.67 7.65 -22.28
C GLN A 11 -23.20 8.88 -23.01
N ARG A 12 -22.39 9.51 -23.87
CA ARG A 12 -22.82 10.64 -24.72
C ARG A 12 -23.87 10.24 -25.76
N LEU A 13 -23.82 9.01 -26.28
CA LEU A 13 -24.84 8.49 -27.18
C LEU A 13 -26.17 8.21 -26.44
N TRP A 14 -26.07 7.72 -25.21
CA TRP A 14 -27.19 7.31 -24.37
C TRP A 14 -27.94 8.48 -23.73
N GLN A 15 -27.24 9.52 -23.28
CA GLN A 15 -27.81 10.66 -22.53
C GLN A 15 -29.04 11.33 -23.18
N PRO A 16 -29.07 11.62 -24.50
CA PRO A 16 -30.18 12.33 -25.11
C PRO A 16 -31.52 11.59 -25.08
N SER A 17 -31.49 10.25 -25.05
CA SER A 17 -32.71 9.44 -25.04
C SER A 17 -32.93 8.68 -23.73
N ALA A 18 -32.00 8.79 -22.77
CA ALA A 18 -32.00 8.03 -21.53
C ALA A 18 -32.24 6.50 -21.74
N GLY A 19 -31.76 5.97 -22.88
CA GLY A 19 -31.91 4.56 -23.25
C GLY A 19 -33.07 4.25 -24.20
N GLU A 20 -33.97 5.20 -24.46
CA GLU A 20 -35.04 5.01 -25.43
C GLU A 20 -34.50 4.89 -26.89
N PRO A 21 -35.17 4.12 -27.76
CA PRO A 21 -34.81 4.03 -29.17
C PRO A 21 -34.86 5.40 -29.84
N GLN A 22 -33.83 5.73 -30.61
CA GLN A 22 -33.71 7.03 -31.28
C GLN A 22 -33.50 6.87 -32.79
N GLN A 23 -34.15 7.75 -33.56
CA GLN A 23 -33.90 7.89 -34.99
C GLN A 23 -32.93 9.05 -35.22
N VAL A 24 -31.70 8.74 -35.61
CA VAL A 24 -30.60 9.72 -35.72
C VAL A 24 -29.76 9.47 -36.96
N THR A 25 -28.98 10.45 -37.40
CA THR A 25 -28.03 10.28 -38.51
C THR A 25 -26.62 10.02 -37.98
N VAL A 26 -25.74 9.46 -38.83
CA VAL A 26 -24.33 9.24 -38.46
C VAL A 26 -23.61 10.55 -38.17
N GLY A 27 -23.95 11.63 -38.89
CA GLY A 27 -23.41 12.98 -38.64
C GLY A 27 -23.79 13.52 -37.27
N GLU A 28 -25.07 13.42 -36.89
CA GLU A 28 -25.55 13.82 -35.55
C GLU A 28 -24.84 13.04 -34.44
N LEU A 29 -24.61 11.74 -34.63
CA LEU A 29 -23.88 10.92 -33.66
C LEU A 29 -22.39 11.29 -33.59
N ALA A 30 -21.77 11.63 -34.73
CA ALA A 30 -20.38 12.05 -34.82
C ALA A 30 -20.15 13.37 -34.07
N GLU A 31 -21.05 14.35 -34.24
CA GLU A 31 -21.04 15.62 -33.53
C GLU A 31 -21.16 15.44 -32.01
N ARG A 32 -22.13 14.64 -31.54
CA ARG A 32 -22.33 14.36 -30.10
C ARG A 32 -21.11 13.71 -29.44
N CYS A 33 -20.40 12.87 -30.17
CA CYS A 33 -19.19 12.21 -29.69
C CYS A 33 -17.91 13.01 -29.92
N PHE A 34 -17.99 14.19 -30.55
CA PHE A 34 -16.85 15.02 -30.96
C PHE A 34 -15.82 14.22 -31.77
N CYS A 35 -16.28 13.45 -32.76
CA CYS A 35 -15.42 12.59 -33.57
C CYS A 35 -15.82 12.58 -35.03
N SER A 36 -15.01 11.97 -35.90
CA SER A 36 -15.34 11.86 -37.33
C SER A 36 -16.41 10.79 -37.58
N GLU A 37 -17.17 10.93 -38.67
CA GLU A 37 -18.16 9.94 -39.09
C GLU A 37 -17.57 8.54 -39.30
N ARG A 38 -16.30 8.45 -39.70
CA ARG A 38 -15.57 7.18 -39.82
C ARG A 38 -15.34 6.53 -38.46
N HIS A 39 -14.99 7.33 -37.44
CA HIS A 39 -14.75 6.84 -36.10
C HIS A 39 -16.05 6.38 -35.43
N ILE A 40 -17.14 7.14 -35.54
CA ILE A 40 -18.41 6.76 -34.92
C ILE A 40 -18.99 5.46 -35.50
N ARG A 41 -18.85 5.23 -36.81
CA ARG A 41 -19.23 3.94 -37.43
C ARG A 41 -18.44 2.77 -36.85
N THR A 42 -17.16 2.98 -36.56
CA THR A 42 -16.31 1.97 -35.93
C THR A 42 -16.76 1.72 -34.48
N LEU A 43 -17.09 2.76 -33.73
CA LEU A 43 -17.60 2.65 -32.35
C LEU A 43 -18.95 1.93 -32.29
N LEU A 44 -19.90 2.28 -33.17
CA LEU A 44 -21.21 1.63 -33.25
C LEU A 44 -21.06 0.13 -33.55
N ARG A 45 -20.19 -0.22 -34.50
CA ARG A 45 -19.89 -1.61 -34.83
C ARG A 45 -19.33 -2.37 -33.63
N GLN A 46 -18.34 -1.80 -32.94
CA GLN A 46 -17.72 -2.43 -31.76
C GLN A 46 -18.70 -2.59 -30.59
N ALA A 47 -19.55 -1.59 -30.37
CA ALA A 47 -20.58 -1.63 -29.34
C ALA A 47 -21.68 -2.66 -29.67
N GLN A 48 -22.01 -2.84 -30.95
CA GLN A 48 -22.93 -3.87 -31.41
C GLN A 48 -22.33 -5.28 -31.31
N GLU A 49 -21.07 -5.47 -31.69
CA GLU A 49 -20.34 -6.74 -31.49
C GLU A 49 -20.22 -7.11 -30.01
N SER A 50 -20.19 -6.11 -29.12
CA SER A 50 -20.17 -6.29 -27.66
C SER A 50 -21.57 -6.43 -27.03
N GLY A 51 -22.64 -6.33 -27.84
CA GLY A 51 -24.03 -6.45 -27.38
C GLY A 51 -24.55 -5.27 -26.55
N TRP A 52 -23.95 -4.08 -26.66
CA TRP A 52 -24.34 -2.90 -25.86
C TRP A 52 -25.53 -2.15 -26.48
N LEU A 53 -25.56 -2.10 -27.80
CA LEU A 53 -26.56 -1.39 -28.61
C LEU A 53 -26.77 -2.12 -29.93
N SER A 54 -27.83 -1.78 -30.66
CA SER A 54 -27.97 -2.09 -32.08
C SER A 54 -28.15 -0.82 -32.91
N TRP A 55 -27.55 -0.83 -34.09
CA TRP A 55 -27.63 0.25 -35.06
C TRP A 55 -28.10 -0.28 -36.41
N GLN A 56 -29.27 0.19 -36.85
CA GLN A 56 -29.84 -0.14 -38.16
C GLN A 56 -29.77 1.09 -39.07
N ALA A 57 -28.85 1.07 -40.03
CA ALA A 57 -28.71 2.16 -40.99
C ALA A 57 -29.83 2.12 -42.04
N SER A 58 -30.42 3.28 -42.34
CA SER A 58 -31.36 3.46 -43.44
C SER A 58 -30.63 3.80 -44.75
N SER A 59 -31.03 3.20 -45.87
CA SER A 59 -30.40 3.44 -47.18
C SER A 59 -30.84 4.78 -47.81
N GLY A 60 -29.87 5.70 -47.98
CA GLY A 60 -30.02 7.01 -48.62
C GLY A 60 -29.20 8.11 -47.92
N ARG A 61 -28.69 9.12 -48.66
CA ARG A 61 -27.97 10.26 -48.05
C ARG A 61 -28.89 11.00 -47.08
N GLY A 62 -28.43 11.24 -45.85
CA GLY A 62 -29.16 12.00 -44.83
C GLY A 62 -30.32 11.26 -44.14
N LYS A 63 -30.56 9.98 -44.42
CA LYS A 63 -31.62 9.24 -43.75
C LYS A 63 -31.24 8.84 -42.32
N ARG A 64 -32.20 8.95 -41.41
CA ARG A 64 -32.06 8.56 -40.01
C ARG A 64 -32.07 7.03 -39.88
N GLY A 65 -31.09 6.49 -39.17
CA GLY A 65 -31.05 5.09 -38.75
C GLY A 65 -31.64 4.93 -37.35
N LEU A 66 -32.02 3.70 -37.00
CA LEU A 66 -32.54 3.37 -35.68
C LEU A 66 -31.39 2.93 -34.77
N LEU A 67 -31.21 3.62 -33.64
CA LEU A 67 -30.28 3.29 -32.57
C LEU A 67 -31.06 2.82 -31.34
N GLN A 68 -30.83 1.58 -30.91
CA GLN A 68 -31.46 0.99 -29.73
C GLN A 68 -30.39 0.57 -28.72
N PHE A 69 -30.60 0.87 -27.45
CA PHE A 69 -29.68 0.49 -26.38
C PHE A 69 -30.16 -0.77 -25.65
N TYR A 70 -29.24 -1.65 -25.29
CA TYR A 70 -29.54 -2.87 -24.51
C TYR A 70 -28.97 -2.82 -23.10
N LYS A 71 -27.95 -1.99 -22.85
CA LYS A 71 -27.33 -1.83 -21.54
C LYS A 71 -27.25 -0.37 -21.11
N ALA A 72 -27.52 -0.09 -19.84
CA ALA A 72 -27.29 1.23 -19.28
C ALA A 72 -25.78 1.49 -19.10
N PRO A 73 -25.31 2.75 -19.18
CA PRO A 73 -23.91 3.09 -18.95
C PRO A 73 -23.38 2.61 -17.58
N GLU A 74 -24.23 2.64 -16.55
CA GLU A 74 -23.88 2.18 -15.20
C GLU A 74 -23.62 0.66 -15.15
N THR A 75 -24.45 -0.14 -15.82
CA THR A 75 -24.26 -1.59 -15.94
C THR A 75 -22.94 -1.91 -16.65
N LEU A 76 -22.64 -1.20 -17.75
CA LEU A 76 -21.39 -1.37 -18.48
C LEU A 76 -20.17 -0.99 -17.65
N ARG A 77 -20.25 0.11 -16.89
CA ARG A 77 -19.20 0.56 -15.98
C ARG A 77 -18.86 -0.52 -14.96
N ASN A 78 -19.88 -1.11 -14.33
CA ASN A 78 -19.71 -2.18 -13.34
C ASN A 78 -19.05 -3.43 -13.96
N GLU A 79 -19.54 -3.91 -15.10
CA GLU A 79 -18.96 -5.06 -15.80
C GLU A 79 -17.48 -4.83 -16.19
N MET A 80 -17.17 -3.64 -16.70
CA MET A 80 -15.80 -3.28 -17.10
C MET A 80 -14.87 -3.17 -15.89
N MET A 81 -15.38 -2.69 -14.76
CA MET A 81 -14.63 -2.59 -13.52
C MET A 81 -14.37 -3.97 -12.90
N GLU A 82 -15.37 -4.86 -12.85
CA GLU A 82 -15.17 -6.26 -12.42
C GLU A 82 -14.11 -6.96 -13.26
N GLN A 83 -14.16 -6.79 -14.59
CA GLN A 83 -13.14 -7.34 -15.49
C GLN A 83 -11.74 -6.77 -15.22
N ALA A 84 -11.63 -5.47 -14.94
CA ALA A 84 -10.36 -4.81 -14.63
C ALA A 84 -9.78 -5.32 -13.29
N LEU A 85 -10.63 -5.51 -12.28
CA LEU A 85 -10.24 -6.04 -10.97
C LEU A 85 -9.79 -7.50 -11.07
N ASN A 86 -10.54 -8.34 -11.79
CA ASN A 86 -10.20 -9.75 -12.02
C ASN A 86 -8.89 -9.92 -12.80
N LYS A 87 -8.57 -8.99 -13.71
CA LYS A 87 -7.31 -8.98 -14.47
C LYS A 87 -6.15 -8.29 -13.74
N GLY A 88 -6.35 -7.86 -12.50
CA GLY A 88 -5.33 -7.14 -11.72
C GLY A 88 -4.99 -5.74 -12.23
N GLN A 89 -5.81 -5.19 -13.14
CA GLN A 89 -5.64 -3.86 -13.75
C GLN A 89 -6.24 -2.77 -12.85
N GLN A 90 -5.70 -2.62 -11.65
CA GLN A 90 -6.23 -1.75 -10.58
C GLN A 90 -6.35 -0.28 -11.01
N GLN A 91 -5.41 0.22 -11.81
CA GLN A 91 -5.47 1.59 -12.34
C GLN A 91 -6.68 1.83 -13.25
N ASN A 92 -7.04 0.84 -14.08
CA ASN A 92 -8.23 0.95 -14.94
C ASN A 92 -9.52 0.91 -14.10
N ALA A 93 -9.56 0.10 -13.04
CA ALA A 93 -10.72 0.03 -12.14
C ALA A 93 -10.92 1.36 -11.37
N LEU A 94 -9.84 1.97 -10.88
CA LEU A 94 -9.85 3.28 -10.22
C LEU A 94 -10.25 4.41 -11.17
N GLU A 95 -9.73 4.39 -12.41
CA GLU A 95 -10.14 5.34 -13.45
C GLU A 95 -11.64 5.25 -13.75
N LEU A 96 -12.18 4.02 -13.89
CA LEU A 96 -13.60 3.76 -14.19
C LEU A 96 -14.54 4.18 -13.06
N ALA A 97 -14.05 4.18 -11.82
CA ALA A 97 -14.80 4.50 -10.63
C ALA A 97 -14.88 6.01 -10.35
N GLN A 98 -15.14 6.86 -11.36
CA GLN A 98 -15.54 8.27 -11.18
C GLN A 98 -16.86 8.37 -10.40
N LEU A 99 -16.83 7.93 -9.15
CA LEU A 99 -17.97 7.65 -8.30
C LEU A 99 -17.82 8.46 -7.03
N ALA A 100 -18.95 8.79 -6.42
CA ALA A 100 -18.93 9.37 -5.09
C ALA A 100 -18.21 8.38 -4.13
N PRO A 101 -17.45 8.86 -3.12
CA PRO A 101 -16.70 8.00 -2.19
C PRO A 101 -17.52 6.86 -1.56
N VAL A 102 -18.84 7.02 -1.43
CA VAL A 102 -19.79 6.02 -0.92
C VAL A 102 -19.94 4.84 -1.88
N GLU A 103 -20.07 5.10 -3.18
CA GLU A 103 -20.23 4.07 -4.22
C GLU A 103 -18.91 3.34 -4.47
N LEU A 104 -17.79 4.05 -4.42
CA LEU A 104 -16.45 3.45 -4.47
C LEU A 104 -16.23 2.48 -3.28
N LYS A 105 -16.70 2.84 -2.08
CA LYS A 105 -16.62 1.95 -0.91
C LYS A 105 -17.46 0.69 -1.09
N ALA A 106 -18.67 0.81 -1.64
CA ALA A 106 -19.53 -0.35 -1.94
C ALA A 106 -18.90 -1.29 -2.97
N LEU A 107 -18.23 -0.74 -3.99
CA LEU A 107 -17.57 -1.51 -5.05
C LEU A 107 -16.23 -2.12 -4.63
N LEU A 108 -15.49 -1.45 -3.75
CA LEU A 108 -14.26 -2.01 -3.19
C LEU A 108 -14.55 -3.05 -2.11
N SER A 109 -15.71 -2.97 -1.42
CA SER A 109 -16.11 -3.86 -0.33
C SER A 109 -15.84 -5.35 -0.59
N PRO A 110 -16.19 -5.94 -1.77
CA PRO A 110 -15.95 -7.35 -2.06
C PRO A 110 -14.47 -7.68 -2.26
N PHE A 111 -13.56 -6.71 -2.30
CA PHE A 111 -12.12 -6.88 -2.49
C PHE A 111 -11.30 -6.50 -1.24
N LEU A 112 -11.97 -5.95 -0.22
CA LEU A 112 -11.37 -5.59 1.07
C LEU A 112 -11.27 -6.80 2.00
N GLY A 113 -10.39 -6.71 2.99
CA GLY A 113 -10.15 -7.79 3.94
C GLY A 113 -9.20 -8.86 3.39
N GLY A 114 -9.10 -9.98 4.12
CA GLY A 114 -8.23 -11.10 3.77
C GLY A 114 -8.87 -11.95 2.68
N GLN A 115 -8.21 -12.05 1.53
CA GLN A 115 -8.69 -12.82 0.38
C GLN A 115 -7.58 -13.64 -0.24
N TRP A 116 -7.94 -14.77 -0.83
CA TRP A 116 -7.04 -15.54 -1.67
C TRP A 116 -7.07 -14.96 -3.08
N GLN A 117 -5.93 -14.47 -3.56
CA GLN A 117 -5.76 -14.06 -4.95
C GLN A 117 -4.66 -14.92 -5.58
N ASN A 118 -5.00 -15.70 -6.60
CA ASN A 118 -4.06 -16.61 -7.28
C ASN A 118 -3.29 -17.54 -6.31
N ASN A 119 -3.99 -18.17 -5.35
CA ASN A 119 -3.41 -18.97 -4.27
C ASN A 119 -2.46 -18.20 -3.32
N THR A 120 -2.48 -16.87 -3.32
CA THR A 120 -1.71 -16.06 -2.37
C THR A 120 -2.65 -15.30 -1.43
N PRO A 121 -2.53 -15.48 -0.09
CA PRO A 121 -3.31 -14.74 0.88
C PRO A 121 -2.92 -13.26 0.84
N THR A 122 -3.88 -12.42 0.45
CA THR A 122 -3.74 -10.97 0.27
C THR A 122 -4.72 -10.24 1.17
N LEU A 123 -4.23 -9.36 2.03
CA LEU A 123 -5.03 -8.45 2.85
C LEU A 123 -5.13 -7.08 2.19
N ARG A 124 -6.35 -6.58 1.95
CA ARG A 124 -6.57 -5.21 1.49
C ARG A 124 -7.23 -4.34 2.55
N ILE A 125 -6.57 -3.26 2.92
CA ILE A 125 -7.03 -2.33 3.95
C ILE A 125 -7.33 -0.99 3.30
N PRO A 126 -8.58 -0.50 3.34
CA PRO A 126 -8.87 0.85 2.88
C PRO A 126 -8.27 1.86 3.87
N TYR A 127 -7.67 2.93 3.37
CA TYR A 127 -7.17 4.02 4.20
C TYR A 127 -7.73 5.37 3.76
N TYR A 128 -8.09 6.20 4.73
CA TYR A 128 -8.88 7.43 4.53
C TYR A 128 -8.03 8.66 4.18
N ARG A 129 -6.70 8.57 4.35
CA ARG A 129 -5.74 9.64 4.02
C ARG A 129 -4.57 9.06 3.21
N PRO A 130 -3.83 9.88 2.47
CA PRO A 130 -2.52 9.48 1.98
C PRO A 130 -1.59 9.11 3.14
N LEU A 131 -0.78 8.07 2.94
CA LEU A 131 0.28 7.71 3.88
C LEU A 131 1.54 8.53 3.55
N GLU A 132 2.27 8.90 4.59
CA GLU A 132 3.60 9.49 4.43
C GLU A 132 4.64 8.40 4.05
N PRO A 133 5.74 8.77 3.37
CA PRO A 133 6.81 7.84 3.06
C PRO A 133 7.33 7.12 4.30
N LEU A 134 7.36 5.78 4.23
CA LEU A 134 7.80 4.93 5.34
C LEU A 134 9.32 5.00 5.49
N ARG A 135 9.79 5.47 6.66
CA ARG A 135 11.22 5.65 6.94
C ARG A 135 11.51 5.37 8.41
N PRO A 136 12.73 4.91 8.76
CA PRO A 136 13.22 4.94 10.14
C PRO A 136 13.15 6.34 10.77
N GLY A 137 12.87 6.41 12.08
CA GLY A 137 12.78 7.65 12.85
C GLY A 137 11.36 8.01 13.28
N PHE A 138 11.16 9.24 13.74
CA PHE A 138 9.84 9.71 14.17
C PHE A 138 8.92 9.92 12.97
N MET A 139 7.73 9.32 13.04
CA MET A 139 6.64 9.52 12.11
C MET A 139 5.39 9.93 12.88
N PRO A 140 4.60 10.89 12.38
CA PRO A 140 3.42 11.38 13.09
C PRO A 140 2.23 10.40 13.03
N GLY A 141 2.13 9.59 11.97
CA GLY A 141 0.99 8.72 11.74
C GLY A 141 1.16 7.32 12.30
N ARG A 142 0.16 6.83 13.05
CA ARG A 142 0.18 5.48 13.67
C ARG A 142 0.24 4.35 12.64
N ALA A 143 -0.38 4.52 11.47
CA ALA A 143 -0.31 3.50 10.42
C ALA A 143 1.09 3.42 9.83
N GLU A 144 1.73 4.55 9.57
CA GLU A 144 3.10 4.62 9.09
C GLU A 144 4.08 4.02 10.11
N GLN A 145 3.91 4.32 11.41
CA GLN A 145 4.67 3.69 12.49
C GLN A 145 4.54 2.16 12.49
N HIS A 146 3.30 1.66 12.37
CA HIS A 146 3.04 0.22 12.31
C HIS A 146 3.66 -0.43 11.07
N LEU A 147 3.44 0.16 9.88
CA LEU A 147 4.00 -0.35 8.62
C LEU A 147 5.53 -0.33 8.62
N ALA A 148 6.16 0.68 9.20
CA ALA A 148 7.61 0.71 9.33
C ALA A 148 8.13 -0.42 10.23
N GLY A 149 7.42 -0.78 11.31
CA GLY A 149 7.76 -1.92 12.17
C GLY A 149 7.60 -3.29 11.50
N GLU A 150 6.86 -3.37 10.39
CA GLU A 150 6.74 -4.58 9.57
C GLU A 150 7.80 -4.65 8.45
N ILE A 151 8.37 -3.50 8.07
CA ILE A 151 9.41 -3.40 7.03
C ILE A 151 10.81 -3.44 7.62
N PHE A 152 11.03 -2.72 8.71
CA PHE A 152 12.34 -2.51 9.31
C PHE A 152 12.41 -3.20 10.68
N SER A 153 13.60 -3.68 11.05
CA SER A 153 13.84 -4.33 12.34
C SER A 153 14.66 -3.43 13.27
N GLY A 154 14.49 -3.60 14.58
CA GLY A 154 15.28 -2.91 15.61
C GLY A 154 16.37 -3.81 16.19
N LEU A 155 17.21 -3.28 17.08
CA LEU A 155 18.08 -4.17 17.90
C LEU A 155 17.23 -5.02 18.85
N THR A 156 16.23 -4.38 19.45
CA THR A 156 15.22 -4.98 20.32
C THR A 156 13.83 -4.66 19.76
N ARG A 157 12.79 -5.34 20.26
CA ARG A 157 11.39 -5.08 19.92
C ARG A 157 10.47 -5.38 21.09
N PHE A 158 9.25 -4.84 21.03
CA PHE A 158 8.16 -5.34 21.87
C PHE A 158 7.45 -6.51 21.18
N ASP A 159 7.07 -7.50 21.99
CA ASP A 159 6.13 -8.53 21.58
C ASP A 159 4.72 -8.18 22.06
N ALA A 160 3.68 -8.68 21.40
CA ALA A 160 2.29 -8.34 21.71
C ALA A 160 1.90 -8.72 23.14
N GLN A 161 2.57 -9.70 23.74
CA GLN A 161 2.27 -10.22 25.07
C GLN A 161 3.26 -9.74 26.15
N SER A 162 4.32 -9.03 25.78
CA SER A 162 5.40 -8.67 26.71
C SER A 162 5.45 -7.17 26.97
N THR A 163 5.46 -6.79 28.25
CA THR A 163 5.75 -5.42 28.68
C THR A 163 7.24 -5.08 28.65
N CYS A 164 8.10 -6.09 28.56
CA CYS A 164 9.54 -5.95 28.45
C CYS A 164 10.00 -6.12 26.99
N PRO A 165 11.03 -5.39 26.54
CA PRO A 165 11.60 -5.59 25.23
C PRO A 165 12.26 -6.97 25.16
N ILE A 166 12.20 -7.57 23.98
CA ILE A 166 12.89 -8.81 23.62
C ILE A 166 13.87 -8.55 22.49
N GLY A 167 14.74 -9.52 22.22
CA GLY A 167 15.72 -9.43 21.13
C GLY A 167 15.08 -9.47 19.73
N ASP A 168 15.53 -8.58 18.85
CA ASP A 168 15.17 -8.55 17.43
C ASP A 168 16.39 -8.86 16.55
N LEU A 169 17.04 -7.86 15.94
CA LEU A 169 18.32 -8.07 15.26
C LEU A 169 19.40 -8.57 16.24
N ALA A 170 19.38 -8.07 17.49
CA ALA A 170 20.15 -8.65 18.57
C ALA A 170 19.38 -9.79 19.22
N HIS A 171 20.00 -10.95 19.45
CA HIS A 171 19.34 -12.06 20.16
C HIS A 171 19.48 -11.95 21.69
N HIS A 172 20.48 -11.22 22.17
CA HIS A 172 20.76 -11.02 23.58
C HIS A 172 21.52 -9.72 23.81
N TRP A 173 21.49 -9.18 25.04
CA TRP A 173 22.34 -8.09 25.45
C TRP A 173 22.77 -8.23 26.91
N GLU A 174 23.96 -7.71 27.20
CA GLU A 174 24.53 -7.63 28.55
C GLU A 174 24.85 -6.18 28.89
N VAL A 175 24.80 -5.85 30.18
CA VAL A 175 25.18 -4.54 30.71
C VAL A 175 26.29 -4.71 31.73
N SER A 176 27.29 -3.84 31.67
CA SER A 176 28.36 -3.80 32.67
C SER A 176 27.83 -3.44 34.06
N PRO A 177 28.53 -3.81 35.16
CA PRO A 177 28.08 -3.52 36.53
C PRO A 177 27.85 -2.02 36.83
N ASP A 178 28.56 -1.13 36.13
CA ASP A 178 28.40 0.33 36.23
C ASP A 178 27.22 0.88 35.42
N GLY A 179 26.56 0.05 34.61
CA GLY A 179 25.45 0.46 33.74
C GLY A 179 25.86 1.27 32.51
N LEU A 180 27.17 1.44 32.27
CA LEU A 180 27.71 2.36 31.26
C LEU A 180 28.05 1.70 29.92
N ARG A 181 28.18 0.37 29.85
CA ARG A 181 28.48 -0.35 28.61
C ARG A 181 27.44 -1.42 28.37
N TRP A 182 26.84 -1.36 27.20
CA TRP A 182 25.83 -2.32 26.75
C TRP A 182 26.35 -3.07 25.54
N HIS A 183 26.40 -4.39 25.63
CA HIS A 183 26.84 -5.28 24.56
C HIS A 183 25.62 -5.94 23.94
N PHE A 184 25.31 -5.63 22.68
CA PHE A 184 24.24 -6.26 21.92
C PHE A 184 24.81 -7.31 20.97
N TYR A 185 24.43 -8.57 21.17
CA TYR A 185 24.88 -9.70 20.37
C TYR A 185 23.97 -9.92 19.17
N ILE A 186 24.51 -9.72 17.97
CA ILE A 186 23.80 -9.71 16.69
C ILE A 186 23.70 -11.12 16.12
N ARG A 187 22.50 -11.48 15.64
CA ARG A 187 22.27 -12.79 15.00
C ARG A 187 23.15 -12.96 13.75
N SER A 188 23.66 -14.18 13.55
CA SER A 188 24.55 -14.53 12.41
C SER A 188 23.82 -14.65 11.08
N THR A 189 22.52 -14.96 11.07
CA THR A 189 21.73 -15.27 9.87
C THR A 189 20.72 -14.17 9.57
N LEU A 190 21.22 -12.95 9.36
CA LEU A 190 20.40 -11.78 9.04
C LEU A 190 20.65 -11.33 7.62
N PHE A 191 19.56 -11.02 6.91
CA PHE A 191 19.59 -10.52 5.53
C PHE A 191 18.70 -9.30 5.39
N TRP A 192 19.15 -8.34 4.59
CA TRP A 192 18.33 -7.25 4.08
C TRP A 192 17.36 -7.79 3.02
N HIS A 193 16.29 -7.04 2.70
CA HIS A 193 15.29 -7.46 1.71
C HIS A 193 15.83 -7.62 0.27
N ASN A 194 17.00 -7.05 -0.03
CA ASN A 194 17.72 -7.25 -1.29
C ASN A 194 18.55 -8.53 -1.33
N GLY A 195 18.64 -9.28 -0.22
CA GLY A 195 19.39 -10.52 -0.11
C GLY A 195 20.82 -10.36 0.42
N ASP A 196 21.28 -9.13 0.69
CA ASP A 196 22.62 -8.91 1.24
C ASP A 196 22.66 -9.30 2.74
N PRO A 197 23.75 -9.94 3.21
CA PRO A 197 23.92 -10.25 4.62
C PRO A 197 24.09 -8.95 5.43
N ILE A 198 23.40 -8.87 6.57
CA ILE A 198 23.53 -7.73 7.49
C ILE A 198 24.86 -7.81 8.22
N LYS A 199 25.67 -6.75 8.12
CA LYS A 199 26.91 -6.61 8.90
C LYS A 199 26.69 -5.71 10.11
N THR A 200 27.30 -6.04 11.25
CA THR A 200 27.21 -5.22 12.47
C THR A 200 27.69 -3.78 12.27
N SER A 201 28.68 -3.55 11.39
CA SER A 201 29.12 -2.20 11.01
C SER A 201 28.03 -1.38 10.30
N GLN A 202 27.16 -2.00 9.52
CA GLN A 202 26.02 -1.31 8.90
C GLN A 202 25.00 -0.91 9.97
N LEU A 203 24.76 -1.76 10.98
CA LEU A 203 23.89 -1.43 12.10
C LEU A 203 24.44 -0.25 12.92
N GLN A 204 25.75 -0.23 13.19
CA GLN A 204 26.44 0.89 13.82
C GLN A 204 26.24 2.18 13.01
N GLN A 205 26.55 2.15 11.71
CA GLN A 205 26.39 3.30 10.82
C GLN A 205 24.95 3.85 10.85
N ARG A 206 23.96 2.96 10.79
CA ARG A 206 22.54 3.34 10.81
C ARG A 206 22.09 3.95 12.13
N LEU A 207 22.55 3.43 13.26
CA LEU A 207 22.29 4.03 14.57
C LEU A 207 22.91 5.42 14.67
N LEU A 208 24.16 5.58 14.23
CA LEU A 208 24.82 6.90 14.20
C LEU A 208 24.06 7.90 13.32
N MET A 209 23.53 7.46 12.17
CA MET A 209 22.67 8.29 11.31
C MET A 209 21.35 8.67 12.02
N LEU A 210 20.71 7.74 12.74
CA LEU A 210 19.50 8.04 13.51
C LEU A 210 19.77 9.08 14.59
N LEU A 211 20.92 9.02 15.27
CA LEU A 211 21.31 9.98 16.30
C LEU A 211 21.60 11.40 15.77
N GLN A 212 21.70 11.58 14.44
CA GLN A 212 21.74 12.92 13.83
C GLN A 212 20.37 13.60 13.80
N LEU A 213 19.28 12.84 13.94
CA LEU A 213 17.93 13.41 14.01
C LEU A 213 17.72 14.05 15.39
N PRO A 214 17.31 15.33 15.49
CA PRO A 214 17.25 16.05 16.77
C PRO A 214 16.43 15.33 17.85
N ALA A 215 15.26 14.79 17.47
CA ALA A 215 14.39 14.09 18.41
C ALA A 215 15.00 12.77 18.91
N LEU A 216 15.75 12.04 18.06
CA LEU A 216 16.40 10.80 18.44
C LEU A 216 17.66 11.09 19.28
N ARG A 217 18.39 12.16 18.96
CA ARG A 217 19.51 12.65 19.77
C ARG A 217 19.07 12.94 21.20
N THR A 218 17.91 13.58 21.36
CA THR A 218 17.31 13.82 22.69
C THR A 218 16.84 12.52 23.34
N LEU A 219 16.20 11.62 22.58
CA LEU A 219 15.72 10.34 23.09
C LEU A 219 16.86 9.47 23.64
N PHE A 220 18.00 9.49 22.97
CA PHE A 220 19.22 8.72 23.27
C PHE A 220 20.34 9.59 23.83
N ALA A 221 19.98 10.65 24.56
CA ALA A 221 20.94 11.63 25.08
C ALA A 221 21.99 11.02 26.02
N SER A 222 21.82 9.79 26.53
CA SER A 222 22.79 9.08 27.38
C SER A 222 23.95 8.46 26.59
N ILE A 223 23.80 8.23 25.29
CA ILE A 223 24.80 7.57 24.45
C ILE A 223 25.99 8.49 24.22
N SER A 224 27.20 8.01 24.55
CA SER A 224 28.46 8.68 24.21
C SER A 224 29.10 8.11 22.95
N GLU A 225 29.05 6.78 22.77
CA GLU A 225 29.71 6.10 21.66
C GLU A 225 28.94 4.84 21.24
N ILE A 226 28.98 4.52 19.95
CA ILE A 226 28.54 3.24 19.40
C ILE A 226 29.71 2.65 18.63
N SER A 227 30.19 1.48 19.03
CA SER A 227 31.34 0.80 18.43
C SER A 227 31.03 -0.67 18.10
N VAL A 228 31.84 -1.26 17.21
CA VAL A 228 31.78 -2.68 16.86
C VAL A 228 33.01 -3.35 17.42
N THR A 229 32.85 -3.98 18.59
CA THR A 229 33.95 -4.64 19.32
C THR A 229 34.28 -6.02 18.75
N HIS A 230 33.28 -6.68 18.17
CA HIS A 230 33.42 -7.96 17.49
C HIS A 230 32.48 -8.01 16.27
N SER A 231 32.72 -8.92 15.33
CA SER A 231 31.94 -9.05 14.09
C SER A 231 30.42 -9.16 14.34
N GLN A 232 30.01 -9.71 15.47
CA GLN A 232 28.62 -9.88 15.89
C GLN A 232 28.27 -9.19 17.21
N CYS A 233 29.07 -8.21 17.64
CA CYS A 233 28.80 -7.47 18.87
C CYS A 233 28.82 -5.96 18.61
N LEU A 234 27.69 -5.31 18.89
CA LEU A 234 27.57 -3.87 18.88
C LEU A 234 27.59 -3.37 20.32
N THR A 235 28.57 -2.52 20.64
CA THR A 235 28.75 -1.96 21.98
C THR A 235 28.26 -0.52 21.99
N ILE A 236 27.34 -0.21 22.91
CA ILE A 236 26.87 1.15 23.18
C ILE A 236 27.46 1.59 24.53
N THR A 237 28.28 2.63 24.49
CA THR A 237 28.84 3.27 25.69
C THR A 237 27.97 4.46 26.05
N LEU A 238 27.65 4.60 27.33
CA LEU A 238 26.87 5.68 27.89
C LEU A 238 27.75 6.54 28.81
N HIS A 239 27.49 7.85 28.86
CA HIS A 239 28.12 8.72 29.87
C HIS A 239 27.29 8.80 31.17
N ARG A 240 26.09 8.21 31.17
CA ARG A 240 25.23 8.04 32.35
C ARG A 240 24.44 6.74 32.21
N ALA A 241 24.30 5.98 33.30
CA ALA A 241 23.54 4.73 33.27
C ALA A 241 22.08 4.97 32.83
N ASP A 242 21.61 4.16 31.89
CA ASP A 242 20.24 4.21 31.34
C ASP A 242 19.70 2.80 31.09
N TYR A 243 19.03 2.21 32.08
CA TYR A 243 18.41 0.90 31.99
C TYR A 243 17.15 0.87 31.10
N TRP A 244 16.68 2.03 30.62
CA TRP A 244 15.62 2.12 29.63
C TRP A 244 16.14 2.02 28.19
N LEU A 245 17.46 1.92 27.98
CA LEU A 245 18.05 1.83 26.65
C LEU A 245 17.41 0.72 25.79
N PRO A 246 17.23 -0.54 26.26
CA PRO A 246 16.57 -1.57 25.46
C PRO A 246 15.11 -1.26 25.11
N PHE A 247 14.39 -0.51 25.95
CA PHE A 247 13.01 -0.10 25.70
C PHE A 247 12.93 1.00 24.64
N ARG A 248 13.85 1.96 24.67
CA ARG A 248 13.98 3.00 23.65
C ARG A 248 14.37 2.38 22.30
N LEU A 249 15.29 1.43 22.30
CA LEU A 249 15.68 0.67 21.10
C LEU A 249 14.56 -0.20 20.54
N ALA A 250 13.58 -0.60 21.37
CA ALA A 250 12.41 -1.36 20.94
C ALA A 250 11.27 -0.49 20.38
N SER A 251 11.40 0.83 20.47
CA SER A 251 10.40 1.77 19.96
C SER A 251 10.44 1.87 18.42
N TYR A 252 9.29 2.17 17.80
CA TYR A 252 9.15 2.21 16.34
C TYR A 252 10.16 3.15 15.64
N CYS A 253 10.62 4.21 16.33
CA CYS A 253 11.53 5.19 15.77
C CYS A 253 12.99 4.70 15.70
N SER A 254 13.28 3.54 16.30
CA SER A 254 14.62 2.96 16.44
C SER A 254 14.90 1.83 15.44
N VAL A 255 13.96 1.53 14.54
CA VAL A 255 14.15 0.53 13.48
C VAL A 255 15.21 0.96 12.48
N LEU A 256 15.85 0.00 11.80
CA LEU A 256 16.99 0.23 10.92
C LEU A 256 16.68 -0.19 9.48
N ALA A 257 17.06 0.68 8.54
CA ALA A 257 17.04 0.41 7.10
C ALA A 257 18.46 0.15 6.59
N HIS A 258 18.60 -0.35 5.36
CA HIS A 258 19.90 -0.49 4.72
C HIS A 258 20.64 0.88 4.66
N PRO A 259 21.96 0.93 4.90
CA PRO A 259 22.71 2.19 4.93
C PRO A 259 22.68 2.95 3.60
N ASP A 260 22.76 2.23 2.48
CA ASP A 260 22.84 2.83 1.15
C ASP A 260 21.47 3.05 0.50
N ASP A 261 20.44 2.35 0.97
CA ASP A 261 19.07 2.48 0.44
C ASP A 261 18.04 2.41 1.59
N PRO A 262 17.49 3.56 2.02
CA PRO A 262 16.56 3.61 3.14
C PRO A 262 15.20 2.95 2.86
N ALA A 263 14.92 2.53 1.62
CA ALA A 263 13.70 1.78 1.30
C ALA A 263 13.82 0.27 1.62
N ILE A 264 15.05 -0.22 1.82
CA ILE A 264 15.33 -1.63 2.10
C ILE A 264 15.34 -1.85 3.62
N GLY A 265 14.54 -2.80 4.09
CA GLY A 265 14.52 -3.22 5.48
C GLY A 265 14.95 -4.67 5.66
N SER A 266 14.63 -5.22 6.82
CA SER A 266 14.95 -6.60 7.25
C SER A 266 13.79 -7.28 7.96
N GLY A 267 12.62 -6.63 7.99
CA GLY A 267 11.41 -7.12 8.63
C GLY A 267 10.69 -8.20 7.82
N PRO A 268 9.55 -8.71 8.33
CA PRO A 268 8.78 -9.78 7.68
C PRO A 268 8.20 -9.40 6.32
N PHE A 269 8.01 -8.11 6.04
CA PHE A 269 7.49 -7.62 4.76
C PHE A 269 8.45 -6.64 4.11
N ARG A 270 8.53 -6.64 2.78
CA ARG A 270 9.25 -5.62 2.01
C ARG A 270 8.31 -4.68 1.28
N LEU A 271 8.72 -3.43 1.14
CA LEU A 271 7.99 -2.43 0.37
C LEU A 271 8.14 -2.69 -1.13
N LYS A 272 7.07 -3.09 -1.81
CA LYS A 272 7.07 -3.33 -3.27
C LYS A 272 6.72 -2.07 -4.06
N ARG A 273 5.77 -1.29 -3.54
CA ARG A 273 5.29 -0.08 -4.21
C ARG A 273 4.77 0.92 -3.19
N PHE A 274 5.17 2.17 -3.35
CA PHE A 274 4.66 3.29 -2.59
C PHE A 274 4.22 4.39 -3.54
N THR A 275 2.95 4.77 -3.49
CA THR A 275 2.34 5.87 -4.23
C THR A 275 1.31 6.56 -3.35
N ALA A 276 0.87 7.76 -3.71
CA ALA A 276 -0.14 8.50 -2.93
C ALA A 276 -1.46 7.73 -2.72
N ASP A 277 -1.79 6.79 -3.62
CA ASP A 277 -3.05 6.06 -3.62
C ASP A 277 -2.92 4.59 -3.15
N LEU A 278 -1.69 4.06 -3.10
CA LEU A 278 -1.43 2.64 -2.87
C LEU A 278 -0.07 2.42 -2.20
N VAL A 279 -0.09 1.67 -1.11
CA VAL A 279 1.10 1.05 -0.51
C VAL A 279 0.95 -0.46 -0.62
N ARG A 280 1.94 -1.12 -1.23
CA ARG A 280 1.97 -2.58 -1.38
C ARG A 280 3.18 -3.15 -0.67
N LEU A 281 2.91 -4.04 0.28
CA LEU A 281 3.90 -4.86 0.97
C LEU A 281 3.79 -6.30 0.49
N GLU A 282 4.92 -6.99 0.46
CA GLU A 282 4.96 -8.42 0.17
C GLU A 282 5.93 -9.13 1.09
N LYS A 283 5.61 -10.38 1.41
CA LYS A 283 6.54 -11.27 2.08
C LYS A 283 7.67 -11.65 1.11
N PRO A 284 8.94 -11.47 1.49
CA PRO A 284 10.05 -11.89 0.64
C PRO A 284 10.10 -13.42 0.52
N SER A 285 10.48 -13.93 -0.66
CA SER A 285 10.50 -15.37 -0.98
C SER A 285 11.51 -16.13 -0.10
N ALA A 286 11.18 -17.40 0.20
CA ALA A 286 11.72 -18.25 1.29
C ALA A 286 13.25 -18.36 1.48
N LEU A 287 14.11 -17.80 0.62
CA LEU A 287 15.54 -17.68 0.94
C LEU A 287 15.81 -16.68 2.08
N SER A 288 14.94 -15.69 2.32
CA SER A 288 15.07 -14.72 3.41
C SER A 288 14.29 -15.09 4.67
N SER A 289 13.52 -16.19 4.68
CA SER A 289 12.68 -16.60 5.82
C SER A 289 13.44 -17.23 6.98
N HIS A 290 14.78 -17.29 6.92
CA HIS A 290 15.63 -17.68 8.04
C HIS A 290 15.93 -16.52 9.01
N SER A 291 15.31 -15.36 8.85
CA SER A 291 15.33 -14.33 9.88
C SER A 291 14.34 -14.72 11.00
N PRO A 292 14.80 -15.08 12.22
CA PRO A 292 13.91 -15.35 13.36
C PRO A 292 13.11 -14.12 13.80
N ALA A 293 13.34 -12.92 13.23
CA ALA A 293 12.46 -11.77 13.38
C ALA A 293 11.06 -11.99 12.74
N ALA A 294 10.94 -12.95 11.82
CA ALA A 294 9.67 -13.35 11.20
C ALA A 294 8.93 -14.47 11.95
N ALA A 295 9.58 -15.13 12.92
CA ALA A 295 8.96 -16.23 13.67
C ALA A 295 7.94 -15.68 14.67
N GLY A 296 6.65 -15.69 14.28
CA GLY A 296 5.52 -15.26 15.10
C GLY A 296 4.64 -14.18 14.49
N ARG A 297 5.00 -13.59 13.34
CA ARG A 297 4.22 -12.51 12.69
C ARG A 297 3.64 -12.96 11.35
N GLY A 298 2.35 -13.30 11.36
CA GLY A 298 1.46 -13.24 10.18
C GLY A 298 1.36 -14.47 9.28
N ILE A 299 0.11 -14.90 9.04
CA ILE A 299 -0.33 -15.92 8.06
C ILE A 299 -0.51 -15.30 6.65
N LEU A 300 -0.16 -14.03 6.47
CA LEU A 300 -0.47 -13.25 5.26
C LEU A 300 0.80 -13.05 4.42
N ASP A 301 0.71 -13.30 3.12
CA ASP A 301 1.84 -13.19 2.20
C ASP A 301 1.89 -11.83 1.48
N HIS A 302 0.75 -11.13 1.41
CA HIS A 302 0.64 -9.78 0.85
C HIS A 302 -0.28 -8.88 1.67
N ALA A 303 0.12 -7.63 1.87
CA ALA A 303 -0.72 -6.57 2.42
C ALA A 303 -0.72 -5.38 1.46
N ALA A 304 -1.90 -4.91 1.07
CA ALA A 304 -2.07 -3.72 0.25
C ALA A 304 -2.97 -2.73 0.99
N VAL A 305 -2.46 -1.53 1.22
CA VAL A 305 -3.24 -0.42 1.76
C VAL A 305 -3.69 0.43 0.58
N VAL A 306 -5.00 0.50 0.36
CA VAL A 306 -5.62 1.15 -0.81
C VAL A 306 -6.38 2.38 -0.35
N ARG A 307 -6.19 3.52 -1.01
CA ARG A 307 -6.98 4.72 -0.70
C ARG A 307 -8.44 4.53 -1.10
N ALA A 308 -9.37 4.85 -0.19
CA ALA A 308 -10.75 5.15 -0.56
C ALA A 308 -10.83 6.66 -0.85
N GLY A 309 -11.34 7.05 -2.02
CA GLY A 309 -11.34 8.44 -2.53
C GLY A 309 -11.81 9.49 -1.52
N SER A 310 -11.25 10.70 -1.64
CA SER A 310 -11.48 11.84 -0.76
C SER A 310 -12.93 12.33 -0.79
N GLY A 311 -13.60 12.29 0.36
CA GLY A 311 -14.83 13.01 0.66
C GLY A 311 -14.75 13.57 2.07
N HIS A 312 -15.16 14.83 2.23
CA HIS A 312 -15.08 15.66 3.44
C HIS A 312 -15.28 14.93 4.78
N GLN A 313 -14.54 15.42 5.80
CA GLN A 313 -14.74 15.13 7.22
C GLN A 313 -16.24 15.10 7.56
N LEU A 314 -16.70 13.94 8.01
CA LEU A 314 -17.95 13.84 8.75
C LEU A 314 -17.61 13.46 10.18
N SER A 315 -18.03 14.37 11.06
CA SER A 315 -17.95 14.36 12.52
C SER A 315 -18.15 12.97 13.13
N SER A 316 -17.26 12.62 14.06
CA SER A 316 -17.42 11.49 14.97
C SER A 316 -18.64 11.69 15.86
N SER A 317 -19.75 11.03 15.54
CA SER A 317 -20.81 10.76 16.51
C SER A 317 -20.80 9.27 16.85
N GLY A 318 -20.37 8.98 18.08
CA GLY A 318 -20.81 7.86 18.91
C GLY A 318 -20.69 6.46 18.32
N THR A 319 -19.66 5.74 18.74
CA THR A 319 -19.81 4.41 19.35
C THR A 319 -18.48 4.00 19.97
N ASP A 320 -18.35 4.29 21.27
CA ASP A 320 -17.55 3.45 22.16
C ASP A 320 -18.03 2.00 22.01
N ASN A 321 -17.14 1.07 21.64
CA ASN A 321 -16.67 0.08 22.61
C ASN A 321 -15.78 -1.00 21.98
N HIS A 322 -14.77 -1.35 22.78
CA HIS A 322 -14.16 -2.69 22.91
C HIS A 322 -13.17 -3.16 21.83
N TRP A 323 -11.93 -2.69 21.97
CA TRP A 323 -10.73 -3.52 21.80
C TRP A 323 -9.75 -3.24 22.94
N ARG A 324 -10.06 -3.84 24.10
CA ARG A 324 -9.07 -4.14 25.15
C ARG A 324 -8.84 -5.64 25.10
N SER A 325 -7.66 -6.05 24.65
CA SER A 325 -6.97 -7.31 24.95
C SER A 325 -5.63 -7.25 24.26
#